data_AF-A0A959RYM2-F1
#
_entry.id   AF-A0A959RYM2-F1
#
_cell.length_a   1.000
_cell.length_b   1.000
_cell.length_c   1.000
_cell.angle_alpha   90.00
_cell.angle_beta   90.00
_cell.angle_gamma   90.00
#
_symmetry.space_group_name_H-M   'P 1'
#
loop_
_entity.id
_entity.type
_entity.pdbx_description
1 polymer ?
#
loop_
_entity_poly.entity_id
_entity_poly.type
_entity_poly.pdbx_seq_one_letter_code
_entity_poly.pdbx_strand_id
1 'polypeptide(L)'
;ESYWLPKRFGYDVRKVQYSSLILTNQMTREEALEKLKELPYDEEAATKEFEYVANKLDISIEELRSYLTMPKKTYKDYKSQESIYLLGAKVMRALGLESGGKR
;
A
#
# COMPACT_ATOMS: atom_id res chain seq x y z
N GLU A 1 0.87 9.70 2.38
CA GLU A 1 0.83 8.60 1.39
C GLU A 1 1.81 8.79 0.23
N SER A 2 2.01 10.02 -0.23
CA SER A 2 2.85 10.37 -1.39
C SER A 2 4.32 9.94 -1.31
N TYR A 3 4.93 9.89 -0.12
CA TYR A 3 6.35 9.53 0.00
C TYR A 3 6.56 8.00 0.13
N TRP A 4 5.91 7.39 1.13
CA TRP A 4 6.20 6.02 1.54
C TRP A 4 5.72 4.96 0.54
N LEU A 5 4.51 5.13 -0.01
CA LEU A 5 3.93 4.15 -0.94
C LEU A 5 4.73 4.07 -2.26
N PRO A 6 5.07 5.19 -2.92
CA PRO A 6 5.88 5.14 -4.14
C PRO A 6 7.32 4.66 -3.86
N LYS A 7 7.99 5.19 -2.82
CA LYS A 7 9.40 4.86 -2.55
C LYS A 7 9.61 3.44 -2.03
N ARG A 8 8.78 2.97 -1.09
CA ARG A 8 8.96 1.63 -0.51
C ARG A 8 8.25 0.56 -1.33
N PHE A 9 7.02 0.81 -1.77
CA PHE A 9 6.16 -0.23 -2.34
C PHE A 9 5.95 -0.10 -3.86
N GLY A 10 6.33 1.02 -4.48
CA GLY A 10 6.11 1.26 -5.91
C GLY A 10 4.65 1.55 -6.27
N TYR A 11 3.80 1.84 -5.26
CA TYR A 11 2.41 2.15 -5.47
C TYR A 11 2.20 3.66 -5.52
N ASP A 12 1.64 4.14 -6.62
CA ASP A 12 1.21 5.53 -6.78
C ASP A 12 -0.32 5.57 -6.75
N VAL A 13 -0.88 6.08 -5.65
CA VAL A 13 -2.32 6.21 -5.42
C VAL A 13 -3.00 7.12 -6.44
N ARG A 14 -2.25 8.05 -7.06
CA ARG A 14 -2.75 8.94 -8.11
C ARG A 14 -3.25 8.16 -9.32
N LYS A 15 -2.70 6.97 -9.61
CA LYS A 15 -3.17 6.12 -10.72
C LYS A 15 -4.64 5.73 -10.55
N VAL A 16 -5.04 5.34 -9.34
CA VAL A 16 -6.44 4.96 -9.04
C VAL A 16 -7.33 6.20 -9.11
N GLN A 17 -6.90 7.30 -8.50
CA GLN A 17 -7.64 8.57 -8.51
C GLN A 17 -7.88 9.10 -9.93
N TYR A 18 -6.82 9.17 -10.75
CA TYR A 18 -6.89 9.65 -12.13
C TYR A 18 -7.72 8.73 -13.01
N SER A 19 -7.72 7.42 -12.76
CA SER A 19 -8.60 6.50 -13.47
C SER A 19 -10.08 6.84 -13.27
N SER A 20 -10.48 7.20 -12.05
CA SER A 20 -11.84 7.67 -11.76
C SER A 20 -12.16 8.99 -12.47
N LEU A 21 -11.21 9.94 -12.50
CA LEU A 21 -11.40 11.24 -13.17
C LEU A 21 -11.50 11.11 -14.70
N ILE A 22 -10.76 10.16 -15.29
CA ILE A 22 -10.87 9.84 -16.71
C ILE A 22 -12.26 9.26 -17.01
N LEU A 23 -12.74 8.34 -16.15
CA LEU A 23 -14.06 7.73 -16.31
C LEU A 23 -15.20 8.76 -16.24
N THR A 24 -15.06 9.81 -15.42
CA THR A 24 -16.04 10.89 -15.28
C THR A 24 -15.82 12.04 -16.26
N ASN A 25 -14.87 11.94 -17.21
CA ASN A 25 -14.49 12.99 -18.16
C ASN A 25 -14.01 14.30 -17.51
N GLN A 26 -13.50 14.25 -16.27
CA GLN A 26 -12.94 15.40 -15.57
C GLN A 26 -11.45 15.63 -15.87
N MET A 27 -10.79 14.65 -16.49
CA MET A 27 -9.37 14.66 -16.82
C MET A 27 -9.12 13.78 -18.06
N THR A 28 -8.22 14.19 -18.94
CA THR A 28 -7.80 13.34 -20.07
C THR A 28 -6.71 12.36 -19.65
N ARG A 29 -6.53 11.27 -20.41
CA ARG A 29 -5.47 10.30 -20.14
C ARG A 29 -4.09 10.95 -20.28
N GLU A 30 -3.94 11.83 -21.25
CA GLU A 30 -2.72 12.55 -21.58
C GLU A 30 -2.31 13.46 -20.42
N GLU A 31 -3.25 14.23 -19.87
CA GLU A 31 -3.03 15.05 -18.66
C GLU A 31 -2.64 14.21 -17.45
N ALA A 32 -3.32 13.08 -17.23
CA ALA A 32 -3.01 12.17 -16.13
C ALA A 32 -1.58 11.64 -16.23
N LEU A 33 -1.15 11.24 -17.42
CA LEU A 33 0.21 10.75 -17.67
C LEU A 33 1.26 11.84 -17.45
N GLU A 34 0.99 13.09 -17.85
CA GLU A 34 1.89 14.21 -17.62
C GLU A 34 2.07 14.47 -16.11
N LYS A 35 0.97 14.55 -15.36
CA LYS A 35 1.00 14.73 -13.90
C LYS A 35 1.68 13.59 -13.16
N LEU A 36 1.65 12.37 -13.69
CA LEU A 36 2.33 11.23 -13.08
C LEU A 36 3.85 11.27 -13.23
N LYS A 37 4.39 12.07 -14.16
CA LYS A 37 5.86 12.26 -14.30
C LYS A 37 6.44 13.06 -13.14
N GLU A 38 5.66 13.98 -12.58
CA GLU A 38 6.06 14.78 -11.43
C GLU A 38 6.04 13.95 -10.13
N LEU A 39 6.94 14.29 -9.22
CA LEU A 39 6.97 13.70 -7.89
C LEU A 39 5.67 14.06 -7.14
N PRO A 40 5.04 13.10 -6.43
CA PRO A 40 3.79 13.35 -5.71
C PRO A 40 3.98 14.11 -4.39
N TYR A 41 5.20 14.52 -4.06
CA TYR A 41 5.57 15.17 -2.81
C TYR A 41 6.71 16.16 -3.05
N ASP A 42 6.78 17.15 -2.17
CA ASP A 42 7.92 18.05 -2.04
C ASP A 42 8.98 17.45 -1.10
N GLU A 43 10.26 17.54 -1.45
CA GLU A 43 11.34 16.90 -0.69
C GLU A 43 11.60 17.57 0.65
N GLU A 44 11.46 18.90 0.72
CA GLU A 44 11.62 19.65 1.98
C GLU A 44 10.48 19.33 2.95
N ALA A 45 9.24 19.37 2.47
CA ALA A 45 8.07 18.97 3.24
C ALA A 45 8.20 17.53 3.74
N ALA A 46 8.63 16.61 2.88
CA ALA A 46 8.83 15.20 3.26
C ALA A 46 9.87 15.07 4.37
N THR A 47 10.97 15.81 4.32
CA THR A 47 12.00 15.77 5.38
C THR A 47 11.45 16.22 6.73
N LYS A 48 10.69 17.32 6.75
CA LYS A 48 10.04 17.81 7.97
C LYS A 48 9.00 16.82 8.50
N GLU A 49 8.25 16.15 7.62
CA GLU A 49 7.33 15.09 8.01
C GLU A 49 8.06 13.89 8.63
N PHE A 50 9.23 13.51 8.09
CA PHE A 50 10.06 12.45 8.67
C PHE A 50 10.49 12.77 10.10
N GLU A 51 10.98 13.99 10.32
CA GLU A 51 11.37 14.48 11.66
C GLU A 51 10.16 14.46 12.60
N TYR A 52 9.02 14.97 12.15
CA TYR A 52 7.79 14.98 12.93
C TYR A 52 7.37 13.57 13.34
N VAL A 53 7.32 12.62 12.41
CA VAL A 53 6.91 11.24 12.68
C VAL A 53 7.90 10.52 13.60
N ALA A 54 9.21 10.67 13.36
CA ALA A 54 10.25 10.09 14.20
C ALA A 54 10.10 10.57 15.67
N ASN A 55 9.93 11.88 15.86
CA ASN A 55 9.70 12.47 17.17
C ASN A 55 8.40 11.97 17.83
N LYS A 56 7.33 11.75 17.06
CA LYS A 56 6.06 11.24 17.61
C LYS A 56 6.10 9.77 18.00
N LEU A 57 6.97 8.99 17.36
CA LEU A 57 7.15 7.57 17.63
C LEU A 57 8.29 7.30 18.63
N ASP A 58 8.97 8.34 19.12
CA ASP A 58 10.12 8.26 20.03
C ASP A 58 11.26 7.39 19.48
N ILE A 59 11.56 7.56 18.19
CA ILE A 59 12.64 6.87 17.47
C ILE A 59 13.53 7.86 16.75
N SER A 60 14.74 7.45 16.39
CA SER A 60 15.62 8.29 15.57
C SER A 60 15.15 8.38 14.12
N ILE A 61 15.55 9.44 13.42
CA ILE A 61 15.26 9.61 11.99
C ILE A 61 15.95 8.49 11.20
N GLU A 62 17.14 8.08 11.60
CA GLU A 62 17.90 6.98 11.01
C GLU A 62 17.17 5.65 11.14
N GLU A 63 16.57 5.39 12.31
CA GLU A 63 15.75 4.20 12.53
C GLU A 63 14.52 4.21 11.63
N LEU A 64 13.79 5.32 11.57
CA LEU A 64 12.63 5.44 10.68
C LEU A 64 13.02 5.27 9.21
N ARG A 65 14.17 5.81 8.78
CA ARG A 65 14.71 5.61 7.44
C ARG A 65 15.10 4.15 7.19
N SER A 66 15.60 3.44 8.20
CA SER A 66 15.89 2.00 8.09
C SER A 66 14.65 1.19 7.75
N TYR A 67 13.47 1.61 8.23
CA TYR A 67 12.21 0.95 7.93
C TYR A 67 11.79 1.11 6.47
N LEU A 68 12.30 2.10 5.72
CA LEU A 68 12.06 2.20 4.28
C LEU A 68 12.83 1.16 3.48
N THR A 69 14.04 0.82 3.91
CA THR A 69 14.97 -0.07 3.18
C THR A 69 14.96 -1.51 3.70
N MET A 70 14.43 -1.73 4.90
CA MET A 70 14.28 -3.06 5.51
C MET A 70 13.50 -4.01 4.57
N PRO A 71 13.89 -5.30 4.50
CA PRO A 71 13.19 -6.30 3.68
C PRO A 71 11.68 -6.28 3.89
N LYS A 72 10.94 -6.35 2.78
CA LYS A 72 9.47 -6.45 2.82
C LYS A 72 9.11 -7.84 3.30
N LYS A 73 8.33 -7.89 4.38
CA LYS A 73 7.69 -9.12 4.84
C LYS A 73 6.22 -9.09 4.45
N THR A 74 5.68 -10.25 4.19
CA THR A 74 4.26 -10.53 4.00
C THR A 74 3.71 -11.17 5.27
N TYR A 75 2.39 -11.28 5.36
CA TYR A 75 1.75 -11.98 6.48
C TYR A 75 2.19 -13.47 6.59
N LYS A 76 2.69 -14.06 5.50
CA LYS A 76 3.18 -15.45 5.45
C LYS A 76 4.52 -15.65 6.16
N ASP A 77 5.27 -14.58 6.38
CA ASP A 77 6.57 -14.62 7.08
C ASP A 77 6.39 -14.73 8.60
N TYR A 78 5.16 -14.68 9.10
CA TYR A 78 4.82 -14.75 10.51
C TYR A 78 3.93 -15.98 10.78
N LYS A 79 4.06 -16.55 11.98
CA LYS A 79 3.24 -17.70 12.39
C LYS A 79 1.76 -17.33 12.36
N SER A 80 0.97 -18.09 11.62
CA SER A 80 -0.49 -17.91 11.53
C SER A 80 -1.19 -19.26 11.42
N GLN A 81 -2.50 -19.26 11.64
CA GLN A 81 -3.37 -20.43 11.45
C GLN A 81 -3.94 -20.51 10.01
N GLU A 82 -3.35 -19.79 9.04
CA GLU A 82 -3.85 -19.72 7.66
C GLU A 82 -4.06 -21.11 7.06
N SER A 83 -3.13 -22.04 7.25
CA SER A 83 -3.23 -23.41 6.72
C SER A 83 -4.45 -24.17 7.27
N ILE A 84 -4.76 -24.00 8.55
CA ILE A 84 -5.93 -24.61 9.20
C ILE A 84 -7.21 -24.05 8.60
N TYR A 85 -7.30 -22.72 8.45
CA TYR A 85 -8.47 -22.07 7.85
C TYR A 85 -8.65 -22.45 6.37
N LEU A 86 -7.57 -22.48 5.59
CA LEU A 86 -7.62 -22.88 4.18
C LEU A 86 -8.06 -24.34 4.02
N LEU A 87 -7.56 -25.24 4.87
CA LEU A 87 -7.96 -26.64 4.88
C LEU A 87 -9.43 -26.80 5.31
N GLY A 88 -9.81 -26.16 6.42
CA GLY A 88 -11.18 -26.18 6.93
C GLY A 88 -12.18 -25.68 5.89
N ALA A 89 -11.90 -24.55 5.25
CA ALA A 89 -12.74 -24.01 4.19
C ALA A 89 -12.83 -24.96 2.97
N LYS A 90 -11.74 -25.65 2.60
CA LYS A 90 -11.76 -26.65 1.53
C LYS A 90 -12.65 -27.84 1.90
N VAL A 91 -12.59 -28.31 3.15
CA VAL A 91 -13.42 -29.41 3.66
C VAL A 91 -14.90 -29.01 3.71
N MET A 92 -15.23 -27.83 4.26
CA MET A 92 -16.60 -27.34 4.33
C MET A 92 -17.24 -27.17 2.94
N ARG A 93 -16.48 -26.67 1.96
CA ARG A 93 -16.92 -26.63 0.55
C ARG A 93 -17.17 -28.02 -0.03
N ALA A 94 -16.29 -28.99 0.24
CA ALA A 94 -16.46 -30.36 -0.25
C ALA A 94 -17.67 -31.07 0.37
N LEU A 95 -17.98 -30.76 1.64
CA LEU A 95 -19.14 -31.29 2.36
C LEU A 95 -20.46 -30.56 2.03
N GLY A 96 -20.43 -29.53 1.16
CA GLY A 96 -21.61 -28.73 0.81
C GLY A 96 -22.16 -27.87 1.96
N LEU A 97 -21.40 -27.73 3.06
CA LEU A 97 -21.77 -26.95 4.23
C LEU A 97 -21.51 -25.44 4.01
N GLU A 98 -20.70 -25.09 3.01
CA GLU A 98 -20.55 -23.73 2.49
C GLU A 98 -21.14 -23.62 1.08
N SER A 99 -22.28 -22.91 0.97
CA SER A 99 -22.77 -22.38 -0.30
C SER A 99 -22.20 -20.97 -0.51
N GLY A 100 -21.17 -20.88 -1.35
CA GLY A 100 -20.76 -19.62 -1.95
C GLY A 100 -19.41 -19.09 -1.46
N GLY A 101 -18.48 -18.97 -2.40
CA GLY A 101 -17.35 -18.06 -2.26
C GLY A 101 -17.89 -16.63 -2.20
N LYS A 102 -18.15 -16.13 -0.98
CA LYS A 102 -18.25 -14.69 -0.76
C LYS A 102 -16.83 -14.13 -0.89
N ARG A 103 -16.54 -13.64 -2.09
CA ARG A 103 -15.55 -12.58 -2.31
C ARG A 103 -16.09 -11.29 -1.71
#